data_AF-A0A355DCZ1-F1
#
_entry.id   AF-A0A355DCZ1-F1
#
_cell.length_a   1.000
_cell.length_b   1.000
_cell.length_c   1.000
_cell.angle_alpha   90.00
_cell.angle_beta   90.00
_cell.angle_gamma   90.00
#
_symmetry.space_group_name_H-M   'P 1'
#
loop_
_entity.id
_entity.type
_entity.pdbx_description
1 polymer ?
#
loop_
_entity_poly.entity_id
_entity_poly.type
_entity_poly.pdbx_seq_one_letter_code
_entity_poly.pdbx_strand_id
1 'polypeptide(L)'
;EGRATGVLDTFRHFNGIDQPLDEAMDRLDAIGTRTSNTNYPWGWAQVGNSPGKRYKQNTHSGGVRDPLIVSWSGGIDPAVQGQIRTQFHHVIDLAPTLLDLV
;
A
#
# COMPACT_ATOMS: atom_id res chain seq x y z
N GLU A 1 6.47 6.08 4.75
CA GLU A 1 6.82 5.16 5.86
C GLU A 1 7.56 5.93 6.92
N GLY A 2 7.21 5.72 8.19
CA GLY A 2 7.69 6.47 9.34
C GLY A 2 9.13 6.15 9.75
N ARG A 3 10.09 6.16 8.82
CA ARG A 3 11.51 5.85 9.09
C ARG A 3 11.70 4.48 9.77
N ALA A 4 12.80 4.32 10.52
CA ALA A 4 13.20 3.06 11.13
C ALA A 4 12.25 2.55 12.20
N THR A 5 11.67 3.46 12.97
CA THR A 5 10.92 3.15 14.21
C THR A 5 9.46 3.62 14.18
N GLY A 6 8.99 4.19 13.08
CA GLY A 6 7.68 4.84 13.01
C GLY A 6 7.73 6.32 13.42
N VAL A 7 6.64 7.03 13.17
CA VAL A 7 6.41 8.41 13.68
C VAL A 7 4.96 8.52 14.14
N LEU A 8 4.68 9.21 15.25
CA LEU A 8 3.30 9.48 15.69
C LEU A 8 2.70 10.76 15.10
N ASP A 9 3.56 11.64 14.60
CA ASP A 9 3.21 12.89 13.94
C ASP A 9 4.01 13.02 12.62
N THR A 10 3.33 12.77 11.51
CA THR A 10 3.90 12.91 10.18
C THR A 10 4.27 14.34 9.81
N PHE A 11 3.66 15.37 10.41
CA PHE A 11 4.03 16.76 10.14
C PHE A 11 5.35 17.13 10.80
N ARG A 12 5.66 16.64 12.01
CA ARG A 12 7.01 16.80 12.59
C ARG A 12 8.06 16.25 11.64
N HIS A 13 7.82 15.06 11.09
CA HIS A 13 8.71 14.44 10.10
C HIS A 13 8.90 15.30 8.85
N PHE A 14 7.83 15.83 8.24
CA PHE A 14 7.94 16.68 7.04
C PHE A 14 8.65 18.01 7.31
N ASN A 15 8.57 18.52 8.54
CA ASN A 15 9.27 19.74 8.96
C ASN A 15 10.69 19.47 9.48
N GLY A 16 11.21 18.24 9.37
CA GLY A 16 12.55 17.90 9.83
C GLY A 16 12.72 17.88 11.36
N ILE A 17 11.62 17.88 12.11
CA ILE A 17 11.63 17.81 13.57
C ILE A 17 11.71 16.34 13.97
N ASP A 18 12.75 15.99 14.72
CA ASP A 18 12.94 14.63 15.19
C ASP A 18 12.03 14.31 16.39
N GLN A 19 11.56 13.06 16.45
CA GLN A 19 10.80 12.52 17.56
C GLN A 19 11.59 11.33 18.13
N PRO A 20 12.13 11.43 19.37
CA PRO A 20 12.78 10.32 20.04
C PRO A 20 11.84 9.12 20.19
N LEU A 21 12.38 7.90 20.12
CA LEU A 21 11.59 6.68 20.25
C LEU A 21 10.85 6.63 21.59
N ASP A 22 11.52 6.95 22.70
CA ASP A 22 10.90 6.92 24.03
C ASP A 22 9.67 7.85 24.12
N GLU A 23 9.75 9.05 23.52
CA GLU A 23 8.61 9.99 23.42
C GLU A 23 7.44 9.37 22.63
N ALA A 24 7.74 8.63 21.56
CA ALA A 24 6.72 7.92 20.78
C ALA A 24 6.14 6.72 21.57
N MET A 25 6.97 6.01 22.34
CA MET A 25 6.56 4.86 23.14
C MET A 25 5.57 5.23 24.25
N ASP A 26 5.75 6.39 24.88
CA ASP A 26 4.84 6.91 25.91
C ASP A 26 3.42 7.20 25.37
N ARG A 27 3.26 7.24 24.04
CA ARG A 27 2.02 7.61 23.36
C ARG A 27 1.50 6.52 22.41
N LEU A 28 1.91 5.27 22.58
CA LEU A 28 1.46 4.16 21.73
C LEU A 28 -0.06 4.03 21.68
N ASP A 29 -0.74 4.17 22.82
CA ASP A 29 -2.20 4.05 22.92
C ASP A 29 -2.95 5.17 22.16
N ALA A 30 -2.26 6.23 21.74
CA ALA A 30 -2.84 7.28 20.93
C ALA A 30 -2.97 6.88 19.44
N ILE A 31 -2.26 5.84 18.98
CA ILE A 31 -2.29 5.37 17.59
C ILE A 31 -3.72 4.98 17.19
N GLY A 32 -4.18 5.50 16.05
CA GLY A 32 -5.53 5.24 15.53
C GLY A 32 -6.64 6.06 16.19
N THR A 33 -6.32 6.84 17.23
CA THR A 33 -7.22 7.84 17.81
C THR A 33 -7.13 9.17 17.06
N ARG A 34 -8.01 10.12 17.38
CA ARG A 34 -7.99 11.49 16.83
C ARG A 34 -6.75 12.31 17.20
N THR A 35 -5.91 11.82 18.12
CA THR A 35 -4.75 12.55 18.65
C THR A 35 -3.41 12.10 18.07
N SER A 36 -3.42 11.23 17.04
CA SER A 36 -2.23 10.80 16.31
C SER A 36 -2.39 10.99 14.81
N ASN A 37 -1.28 11.27 14.13
CA ASN A 37 -1.18 11.25 12.67
C ASN A 37 0.07 10.46 12.29
N THR A 38 -0.03 9.14 12.49
CA THR A 38 1.11 8.22 12.50
C THR A 38 1.48 7.72 11.11
N ASN A 39 2.74 7.33 10.94
CA ASN A 39 3.18 6.47 9.86
C ASN A 39 4.03 5.35 10.45
N TYR A 40 3.74 4.11 10.04
CA TYR A 40 4.33 2.92 10.63
C TYR A 40 5.79 2.72 10.16
N PRO A 41 6.58 1.91 10.90
CA PRO A 41 7.99 1.71 10.58
C PRO A 41 8.21 1.09 9.19
N TRP A 42 9.31 1.45 8.52
CA TRP A 42 9.65 0.96 7.17
C TRP A 42 9.81 -0.57 7.07
N GLY A 43 10.10 -1.26 8.19
CA GLY A 43 10.19 -2.71 8.25
C GLY A 43 8.81 -3.35 8.10
N TRP A 44 7.81 -2.80 8.77
CA TRP A 44 6.42 -3.20 8.60
C TRP A 44 5.89 -2.89 7.19
N ALA A 45 6.39 -1.83 6.56
CA ALA A 45 6.09 -1.53 5.15
C ALA A 45 6.69 -2.55 4.18
N GLN A 46 7.90 -3.05 4.46
CA GLN A 46 8.47 -4.16 3.72
C GLN A 46 7.66 -5.45 3.93
N VAL A 47 7.28 -5.76 5.18
CA VAL A 47 6.50 -6.96 5.51
C VAL A 47 5.17 -6.95 4.77
N GLY A 48 4.44 -5.83 4.79
CA GLY A 48 3.14 -5.69 4.14
C GLY A 48 3.16 -5.88 2.62
N ASN A 49 4.32 -5.72 1.98
CA ASN A 49 4.49 -5.91 0.54
C ASN A 49 5.12 -7.26 0.17
N SER A 50 5.32 -8.16 1.13
CA SER A 50 5.91 -9.48 0.87
C SER A 50 5.09 -10.27 -0.15
N PRO A 51 5.73 -10.95 -1.12
CA PRO A 51 7.17 -11.16 -1.27
C PRO A 51 7.90 -10.05 -2.07
N GLY A 52 7.21 -8.97 -2.45
CA GLY A 52 7.78 -7.84 -3.17
C GLY A 52 8.81 -7.07 -2.36
N LYS A 53 9.85 -6.57 -3.04
CA LYS A 53 10.88 -5.72 -2.44
C LYS A 53 10.37 -4.27 -2.32
N ARG A 54 10.58 -3.67 -1.15
CA ARG A 54 10.23 -2.30 -0.74
C ARG A 54 8.71 -2.00 -0.77
N TYR A 55 8.35 -0.73 -0.84
CA TYR A 55 7.01 -0.16 -0.67
C TYR A 55 6.90 1.13 -1.51
N LYS A 56 5.82 1.92 -1.34
CA LYS A 56 5.56 3.19 -2.07
C LYS A 56 6.80 4.08 -2.24
N GLN A 57 6.83 4.86 -3.33
CA GLN A 57 7.98 5.67 -3.79
C GLN A 57 9.19 4.86 -4.29
N ASN A 58 9.07 3.54 -4.44
CA ASN A 58 10.12 2.71 -5.04
C ASN A 58 9.63 2.07 -6.32
N THR A 59 10.54 1.84 -7.27
CA THR A 59 10.29 1.11 -8.53
C THR A 59 10.43 -0.41 -8.41
N HIS A 60 10.74 -0.90 -7.21
CA HIS A 60 10.76 -2.33 -6.93
C HIS A 60 9.32 -2.86 -6.81
N SER A 61 9.12 -4.18 -6.97
CA SER A 61 7.77 -4.77 -7.05
C SER A 61 6.84 -4.41 -5.89
N GLY A 62 7.33 -4.24 -4.66
CA GLY A 62 6.47 -3.83 -3.53
C GLY A 62 5.99 -2.38 -3.59
N GLY A 63 6.51 -1.56 -4.50
CA GLY A 63 6.07 -0.19 -4.72
C GLY A 63 5.25 0.04 -6.00
N VAL A 64 5.18 -0.95 -6.90
CA VAL A 64 4.55 -0.81 -8.24
C VAL A 64 3.65 -1.98 -8.65
N ARG A 65 3.53 -3.03 -7.83
CA ARG A 65 2.72 -4.21 -8.15
C ARG A 65 1.62 -4.38 -7.11
N ASP A 66 0.38 -4.26 -7.57
CA ASP A 66 -0.81 -4.44 -6.76
C ASP A 66 -1.69 -5.59 -7.29
N PRO A 67 -2.52 -6.21 -6.45
CA PRO A 67 -3.56 -7.13 -6.92
C PRO A 67 -4.64 -6.36 -7.69
N LEU A 68 -5.05 -6.89 -8.85
CA LEU A 68 -6.21 -6.43 -9.60
C LEU A 68 -7.37 -7.42 -9.40
N ILE A 69 -8.51 -6.92 -8.92
CA ILE A 69 -9.75 -7.69 -8.78
C ILE A 69 -10.77 -7.15 -9.78
N VAL A 70 -11.29 -8.02 -10.63
CA VAL A 70 -12.31 -7.67 -11.62
C VAL A 70 -13.56 -8.50 -11.34
N SER A 71 -14.72 -7.83 -11.30
CA SER A 71 -16.03 -8.48 -11.16
C SER A 71 -16.97 -7.89 -12.20
N TRP A 72 -17.50 -8.75 -13.07
CA TRP A 72 -18.46 -8.35 -14.10
C TRP A 72 -19.44 -9.50 -14.38
N SER A 73 -20.66 -9.35 -13.85
CA SER A 73 -21.73 -10.32 -14.06
C SER A 73 -22.14 -10.34 -15.53
N GLY A 74 -22.11 -11.53 -16.14
CA GLY A 74 -22.52 -11.75 -17.53
C GLY A 74 -21.48 -11.41 -18.61
N GLY A 75 -20.39 -10.72 -18.27
CA GLY A 75 -19.31 -10.43 -19.24
C GLY A 75 -18.00 -11.19 -19.01
N ILE A 76 -17.85 -11.86 -17.87
CA ILE A 76 -16.76 -12.82 -17.62
C ILE A 76 -17.29 -14.23 -17.84
N ASP A 77 -16.63 -15.00 -18.70
CA ASP A 77 -16.93 -16.41 -18.96
C ASP A 77 -17.07 -17.18 -17.63
N PRO A 78 -18.20 -17.87 -17.38
CA PRO A 78 -18.41 -18.67 -16.18
C PRO A 78 -17.27 -19.65 -15.89
N ALA A 79 -16.59 -20.18 -16.92
CA ALA A 79 -15.48 -21.10 -16.76
C ALA A 79 -14.28 -20.47 -16.03
N VAL A 80 -14.10 -19.14 -16.07
CA VAL A 80 -12.96 -18.43 -15.46
C VAL A 80 -13.31 -17.66 -14.19
N GLN A 81 -14.57 -17.67 -13.75
CA GLN A 81 -14.98 -16.96 -12.54
C GLN A 81 -14.32 -17.55 -11.29
N GLY A 82 -13.87 -16.68 -10.39
CA GLY A 82 -13.17 -17.06 -9.15
C GLY A 82 -11.72 -17.54 -9.33
N GLN A 83 -11.20 -17.58 -10.57
CA GLN A 83 -9.82 -17.98 -10.82
C GLN A 83 -8.82 -16.85 -10.52
N ILE A 84 -7.62 -17.23 -10.08
CA ILE A 84 -6.46 -16.33 -9.98
C ILE A 84 -5.67 -16.42 -11.28
N ARG A 85 -5.46 -15.27 -11.93
CA ARG A 85 -4.67 -15.18 -13.15
C ARG A 85 -3.31 -14.53 -12.87
N THR A 86 -2.23 -15.12 -13.36
CA THR A 86 -0.85 -14.72 -13.03
C THR A 86 -0.08 -14.03 -14.16
N GLN A 87 -0.68 -13.92 -15.35
CA GLN A 87 -0.10 -13.15 -16.46
C GLN A 87 0.09 -11.68 -16.09
N PHE A 88 1.13 -11.08 -16.66
CA PHE A 88 1.43 -9.67 -16.48
C PHE A 88 0.36 -8.79 -17.14
N HIS A 89 -0.01 -7.72 -16.45
CA HIS A 89 -0.85 -6.64 -16.97
C HIS A 89 -0.35 -5.32 -16.42
N HIS A 90 -0.63 -4.23 -17.13
CA HIS A 90 -0.35 -2.87 -16.71
C HIS A 90 -1.65 -2.08 -16.59
N VAL A 91 -1.70 -1.08 -15.70
CA VAL A 91 -2.90 -0.26 -15.47
C VAL A 91 -3.39 0.44 -16.75
N ILE A 92 -2.48 0.73 -17.68
CA ILE A 92 -2.81 1.37 -18.96
C ILE A 92 -3.64 0.48 -19.87
N ASP A 93 -3.61 -0.85 -19.66
CA ASP A 93 -4.35 -1.81 -20.49
C ASP A 93 -5.86 -1.73 -20.20
N LEU A 94 -6.26 -1.21 -19.02
CA LEU A 94 -7.66 -1.16 -18.61
C LEU A 94 -8.49 -0.25 -19.50
N ALA A 95 -7.98 0.92 -19.88
CA ALA A 95 -8.73 1.89 -20.68
C ALA A 95 -9.14 1.35 -22.07
N PRO A 96 -8.20 0.87 -22.92
CA PRO A 96 -8.58 0.27 -24.21
C PRO A 96 -9.43 -0.99 -24.02
N THR A 97 -9.13 -1.84 -23.03
CA THR A 97 -9.93 -3.05 -22.75
C THR A 97 -11.39 -2.71 -22.46
N LEU A 98 -11.66 -1.65 -21.68
CA LEU A 98 -13.03 -1.24 -21.38
C LEU A 98 -13.73 -0.60 -22.59
N LEU A 99 -12.98 0.13 -23.43
CA LEU A 99 -13.51 0.72 -24.66
C LEU A 99 -13.88 -0.31 -25.70
N ASP A 100 -13.19 -1.45 -25.76
CA ASP A 100 -13.53 -2.55 -26.68
C ASP A 100 -14.85 -3.27 -26.30
N LEU A 101 -15.40 -3.01 -25.11
CA LEU A 101 -16.64 -3.62 -24.60
C LEU A 101 -17.91 -2.78 -24.85
N VAL A 102 -17.76 -1.53 -25.30
CA VAL A 102 -18.86 -0.60 -25.64
C VAL A 102 -19.04 -0.47 -27.13
#